data_AF-A0A376D533-F1
#
_entry.id   AF-A0A376D533-F1
#
_cell.length_a   1.000
_cell.length_b   1.000
_cell.length_c   1.000
_cell.angle_alpha   90.00
_cell.angle_beta   90.00
_cell.angle_gamma   90.00
#
_symmetry.space_group_name_H-M   'P 1'
#
loop_
_entity.id
_entity.type
_entity.pdbx_description
1 polymer ?
#
loop_
_entity_poly.entity_id
_entity_poly.type
_entity_poly.pdbx_seq_one_letter_code
_entity_poly.pdbx_strand_id
1 'polypeptide(L)' 'MALTMRIINTEALRARYGELLHALEVAIGANLSSEDLRMLAESGRFSTEERDLYDELRRVELMLER' A
#
# COMPACT_ATOMS: atom_id res chain seq x y z
N MET A 1 12.07 -1.21 29.56
CA MET A 1 11.90 -2.31 28.59
C MET A 1 10.62 -2.05 27.78
N ALA A 2 10.71 -1.53 26.56
CA ALA A 2 9.51 -1.28 25.71
C ALA A 2 9.84 -1.11 24.21
N LEU A 3 10.86 -1.81 23.68
CA LEU A 3 11.23 -1.72 22.26
C LEU A 3 10.70 -2.89 21.42
N THR A 4 10.28 -3.99 22.04
CA THR A 4 9.88 -5.21 21.32
C THR A 4 8.48 -5.11 20.69
N MET A 5 7.56 -4.30 21.24
CA MET A 5 6.20 -4.15 20.67
C MET A 5 6.14 -3.28 19.41
N ARG A 6 7.12 -2.38 19.21
CA ARG A 6 7.11 -1.46 18.06
C ARG A 6 7.60 -2.14 16.78
N ILE A 7 8.60 -3.00 16.88
CA ILE A 7 9.18 -3.74 15.74
C ILE A 7 8.15 -4.70 15.11
N ILE A 8 7.37 -5.40 15.95
CA ILE A 8 6.32 -6.33 15.47
C ILE A 8 5.24 -5.58 14.68
N ASN A 9 4.88 -4.36 15.09
CA ASN A 9 3.94 -3.54 14.33
C ASN A 9 4.52 -3.10 12.98
N THR A 10 5.81 -2.74 12.92
CA THR A 10 6.44 -2.30 11.68
C THR A 10 6.57 -3.44 10.66
N GLU A 11 6.95 -4.65 11.10
CA GLU A 11 7.02 -5.82 10.21
C GLU A 11 5.62 -6.26 9.76
N ALA A 12 4.63 -6.27 10.66
CA ALA A 12 3.24 -6.58 10.31
C ALA A 12 2.63 -5.53 9.36
N LEU A 13 2.92 -4.24 9.55
CA LEU A 13 2.50 -3.20 8.61
C LEU A 13 3.20 -3.36 7.26
N ARG A 14 4.48 -3.72 7.23
CA ARG A 14 5.22 -3.92 5.98
C ARG A 14 4.71 -5.16 5.24
N ALA A 15 4.34 -6.22 5.95
CA ALA A 15 3.66 -7.38 5.38
C ALA A 15 2.30 -6.99 4.79
N ARG A 16 1.47 -6.27 5.54
CA ARG A 16 0.17 -5.75 5.05
C ARG A 16 0.32 -4.82 3.86
N TYR A 17 1.36 -3.98 3.84
CA TYR A 17 1.68 -3.13 2.70
C TYR A 17 1.99 -3.97 1.46
N GLY A 18 2.81 -5.01 1.61
CA GLY A 18 3.09 -5.94 0.52
C GLY A 18 1.84 -6.69 0.02
N GLU A 19 0.97 -7.11 0.93
CA GLU A 19 -0.31 -7.76 0.57
C GLU A 19 -1.26 -6.80 -0.16
N LEU A 20 -1.39 -5.55 0.30
CA LEU A 20 -2.21 -4.53 -0.34
C LEU A 20 -1.66 -4.15 -1.72
N LEU A 21 -0.34 -4.01 -1.84
CA LEU A 21 0.32 -3.76 -3.12
C LEU A 21 0.04 -4.92 -4.08
N HIS A 22 0.22 -6.15 -3.62
CA HIS A 22 -0.02 -7.33 -4.44
C HIS A 22 -1.48 -7.46 -4.86
N ALA A 23 -2.44 -7.19 -3.96
CA ALA A 23 -3.85 -7.18 -4.29
C ALA A 23 -4.18 -6.12 -5.36
N LEU A 24 -3.55 -4.95 -5.27
CA LEU A 24 -3.70 -3.88 -6.24
C LEU A 24 -3.08 -4.26 -7.60
N GLU A 25 -1.89 -4.87 -7.61
CA GLU A 25 -1.25 -5.39 -8.84
C GLU A 25 -2.12 -6.46 -9.52
N VAL A 26 -2.74 -7.35 -8.74
CA VAL A 26 -3.66 -8.37 -9.24
C VAL A 26 -4.94 -7.74 -9.79
N ALA A 27 -5.50 -6.73 -9.11
CA ALA A 27 -6.69 -6.01 -9.55
C ALA A 27 -6.44 -5.26 -10.87
N ILE A 28 -5.28 -4.61 -11.02
CA ILE A 28 -4.89 -3.90 -12.24
C ILE A 28 -4.40 -4.88 -13.32
N GLY A 29 -4.00 -6.10 -12.94
CA GLY A 29 -3.45 -7.11 -13.83
C GLY A 29 -2.04 -6.80 -14.34
N ALA A 30 -1.33 -5.90 -13.66
CA ALA A 30 0.02 -5.48 -14.01
C ALA A 30 0.88 -5.34 -12.75
N ASN A 31 2.14 -5.76 -12.85
CA ASN A 31 3.14 -5.49 -11.82
C ASN A 31 3.55 -4.02 -11.97
N LEU A 32 3.07 -3.18 -11.04
CA LEU A 32 3.18 -1.73 -11.15
C LEU A 32 4.09 -1.23 -10.05
N SER A 33 5.07 -0.43 -10.43
CA SER A 33 5.90 0.25 -9.43
C SER A 33 5.06 1.30 -8.71
N SER A 34 5.50 1.71 -7.51
CA SER A 34 4.86 2.79 -6.75
C SER A 34 4.67 4.07 -7.57
N GLU A 35 5.60 4.35 -8.49
CA GLU A 35 5.50 5.46 -9.45
C GLU A 35 4.38 5.27 -10.46
N ASP A 36 4.20 4.07 -11.02
CA ASP A 36 3.11 3.77 -11.94
C ASP A 36 1.75 3.86 -11.25
N LEU A 37 1.64 3.35 -10.02
CA LEU A 37 0.43 3.47 -9.21
C LEU A 37 0.07 4.92 -8.94
N ARG A 38 1.07 5.74 -8.62
CA ARG A 38 0.89 7.18 -8.44
C ARG A 38 0.44 7.84 -9.75
N MET A 39 1.07 7.52 -10.87
CA MET A 39 0.67 8.03 -12.19
C MET A 39 -0.76 7.62 -12.56
N LEU A 40 -1.19 6.40 -12.23
CA LEU A 40 -2.56 5.92 -12.45
C LEU A 40 -3.58 6.63 -11.56
N ALA A 41 -3.22 6.91 -10.30
CA ALA A 41 -4.01 7.73 -9.38
C ALA A 41 -4.17 9.16 -9.90
N GLU A 42 -3.07 9.78 -10.33
CA GLU A 42 -3.05 11.14 -10.86
C GLU A 42 -3.77 11.24 -12.22
N SER A 43 -3.69 10.18 -13.04
CA SER A 43 -4.42 10.09 -14.32
C SER A 43 -5.91 9.79 -14.16
N GLY A 44 -6.38 9.49 -12.94
CA GLY A 44 -7.78 9.15 -12.67
C GLY A 44 -8.25 7.86 -13.35
N ARG A 45 -7.34 6.95 -13.68
CA ARG A 45 -7.67 5.67 -14.33
C ARG A 45 -8.07 4.56 -13.36
N PHE A 46 -8.00 4.81 -12.06
CA PHE A 46 -8.49 3.86 -11.07
C PHE A 46 -10.01 3.79 -11.05
N SER A 47 -10.52 2.57 -11.07
CA SER A 47 -11.86 2.22 -10.62
C SER A 47 -12.00 2.52 -9.13
N THR A 48 -13.24 2.62 -8.65
CA THR A 48 -13.53 2.91 -7.23
C THR A 48 -12.83 1.92 -6.29
N GLU A 49 -12.78 0.63 -6.64
CA GLU A 49 -12.12 -0.43 -5.87
C GLU A 49 -10.59 -0.27 -5.84
N GLU A 50 -9.97 0.02 -6.99
CA GLU A 50 -8.52 0.24 -7.10
C GLU A 50 -8.11 1.51 -6.33
N ARG A 51 -8.96 2.54 -6.34
CA ARG A 51 -8.71 3.77 -5.60
C ARG A 51 -8.81 3.57 -4.09
N ASP A 52 -9.77 2.78 -3.62
CA ASP A 52 -9.91 2.44 -2.20
C ASP A 52 -8.69 1.65 -1.69
N LEU A 53 -8.23 0.66 -2.47
CA LEU A 53 -7.00 -0.09 -2.20
C LEU A 53 -5.77 0.83 -2.19
N TYR A 54 -5.64 1.74 -3.15
CA TYR A 54 -4.54 2.71 -3.19
C TYR A 54 -4.57 3.67 -1.99
N ASP A 55 -5.74 4.17 -1.59
CA ASP A 55 -5.89 5.02 -0.40
C ASP A 55 -5.55 4.27 0.89
N GLU A 56 -5.93 2.99 1.02
CA GLU A 56 -5.55 2.15 2.15
C GLU A 56 -4.04 1.88 2.17
N LEU A 57 -3.44 1.57 1.03
CA LEU A 57 -1.99 1.42 0.86
C LEU A 57 -1.25 2.68 1.35
N ARG A 58 -1.69 3.86 0.89
CA ARG A 58 -1.11 5.16 1.29
C ARG A 58 -1.25 5.46 2.77
N ARG A 59 -2.36 5.06 3.41
CA ARG A 59 -2.50 5.16 4.87
C ARG A 59 -1.51 4.26 5.59
N VAL A 60 -1.31 3.03 5.10
CA VAL A 60 -0.35 2.09 5.69
C VAL A 60 1.08 2.60 5.53
N GLU A 61 1.46 3.17 4.38
CA GLU A 61 2.77 3.84 4.20
C GLU A 61 2.97 5.00 5.19
N LEU A 62 1.98 5.88 5.32
CA LEU A 62 2.04 7.01 6.27
C LEU A 62 2.18 6.55 7.73
N MET A 63 1.66 5.37 8.08
CA MET A 63 1.85 4.78 9.40
C MET A 63 3.21 4.11 9.57
N LEU A 64 3.83 3.65 8.48
CA LEU A 64 5.17 3.06 8.44
C LEU A 64 6.29 4.09 8.52
N GLU A 65 6.11 5.28 7.96
CA GLU A 65 7.10 6.38 7.99
C GLU A 65 7.18 7.14 9.35
N ARG A 66 6.53 6.63 10.42
CA ARG A 66 6.34 7.33 11.71
C ARG A 66 7.10 6.78 12.95
#